data_AF-A0A0S9PYT2-F1
#
_entry.id   AF-A0A0S9PYT2-F1
#
_cell.length_a   1.000
_cell.length_b   1.000
_cell.length_c   1.000
_cell.angle_alpha   90.00
_cell.angle_beta   90.00
_cell.angle_gamma   90.00
#
_symmetry.space_group_name_H-M   'P 1'
#
loop_
_entity.id
_entity.type
_entity.pdbx_description
1 polymer ?
#
loop_
_entity_poly.entity_id
_entity_poly.type
_entity_poly.pdbx_seq_one_letter_code
_entity_poly.pdbx_strand_id
1 'polypeptide(L)'
;MVLAIVTFGIYSLYWYFKTHEEMKQHSGQGVGGGVALILALFVGFVMPYLTASEVGGLYKRRGQEPPVSGLTGLWYFPGMFILVGPIVWFVKTNGALNRYWESLGATRD
;
A
#
# COMPACT_ATOMS: atom_id res chain seq x y z
N MET A 1 -0.77 4.71 11.66
CA MET A 1 -2.18 4.70 12.13
C MET A 1 -2.50 5.97 12.92
N VAL A 2 -1.76 6.32 13.98
CA VAL A 2 -2.01 7.54 14.79
C VAL A 2 -2.00 8.83 13.94
N LEU A 3 -0.98 9.02 13.09
CA LEU A 3 -0.89 10.21 12.22
C LEU A 3 -2.02 10.31 11.17
N ALA A 4 -2.57 9.19 10.70
CA ALA A 4 -3.67 9.20 9.73
C ALA A 4 -5.00 9.67 10.36
N ILE A 5 -5.22 9.30 11.63
CA ILE A 5 -6.37 9.73 12.43
C ILE A 5 -6.21 11.21 12.84
N VAL A 6 -5.00 11.62 13.25
CA VAL A 6 -4.70 12.99 13.71
C VAL A 6 -4.71 14.02 12.57
N THR A 7 -4.43 13.61 11.32
CA THR A 7 -4.41 14.51 10.14
C THR A 7 -5.69 14.50 9.31
N PHE A 8 -6.79 13.92 9.81
CA PHE A 8 -8.05 13.76 9.04
C PHE A 8 -7.82 13.14 7.63
N GLY A 9 -6.94 12.14 7.52
CA GLY A 9 -6.68 11.46 6.25
C GLY A 9 -5.68 12.13 5.30
N ILE A 10 -5.19 13.34 5.60
CA ILE A 10 -4.19 14.03 4.75
C ILE A 10 -2.88 13.24 4.68
N TYR A 11 -2.42 12.67 5.81
CA TYR A 11 -1.22 11.83 5.81
C TYR A 11 -1.38 10.58 4.94
N SER A 12 -2.59 10.01 4.88
CA SER A 12 -2.87 8.84 4.03
C SER A 12 -2.70 9.18 2.54
N LEU A 13 -3.12 10.38 2.12
CA LEU A 13 -2.93 10.87 0.75
C LEU A 13 -1.45 10.99 0.39
N TYR A 14 -0.66 11.60 1.28
CA TYR A 14 0.79 11.71 1.09
C TYR A 14 1.47 10.34 0.99
N TRP A 15 1.09 9.41 1.89
CA TRP A 15 1.63 8.05 1.89
C TRP A 15 1.29 7.31 0.58
N TYR A 16 0.06 7.42 0.09
CA TYR A 16 -0.33 6.82 -1.19
C TYR A 16 0.46 7.39 -2.36
N PHE A 17 0.62 8.71 -2.43
CA PHE A 17 1.42 9.38 -3.45
C PHE A 17 2.87 8.85 -3.45
N LYS A 18 3.55 8.96 -2.30
CA LYS A 18 4.96 8.58 -2.17
C LYS A 18 5.20 7.11 -2.47
N THR A 19 4.37 6.23 -1.91
CA THR A 19 4.51 4.78 -2.06
C THR A 19 4.35 4.36 -3.53
N HIS A 20 3.32 4.84 -4.23
CA HIS A 20 3.10 4.48 -5.63
C HIS A 20 4.13 5.12 -6.56
N GLU A 21 4.64 6.32 -6.23
CA GLU A 21 5.73 6.93 -6.95
C GLU A 21 7.01 6.11 -6.85
N GLU A 22 7.42 5.70 -5.66
CA GLU A 22 8.62 4.89 -5.43
C GLU A 22 8.52 3.52 -6.10
N MET A 23 7.37 2.84 -5.98
CA MET A 23 7.14 1.57 -6.66
C MET A 23 7.21 1.71 -8.18
N LYS A 24 6.64 2.78 -8.76
CA LYS A 24 6.70 3.04 -10.20
C LYS A 24 8.11 3.40 -10.66
N GLN A 25 8.82 4.25 -9.92
CA GLN A 25 10.20 4.63 -10.24
C GLN A 25 11.12 3.40 -10.21
N HIS A 26 10.95 2.52 -9.22
CA HIS A 26 11.78 1.32 -9.10
C HIS A 26 11.46 0.26 -10.15
N SER A 27 10.17 -0.04 -10.36
CA SER A 27 9.77 -1.16 -11.21
C SER A 27 9.44 -0.77 -12.67
N GLY A 28 9.45 0.52 -12.99
CA GLY A 28 9.06 1.06 -14.30
C GLY A 28 7.58 0.90 -14.65
N GLN A 29 6.76 0.29 -13.78
CA GLN A 29 5.37 -0.03 -14.05
C GLN A 29 4.51 0.09 -12.78
N GLY A 30 3.33 0.70 -12.90
CA GLY A 30 2.40 0.92 -11.79
C GLY A 30 1.61 2.20 -12.00
N VAL A 31 0.65 2.47 -11.12
CA VAL A 31 -0.23 3.65 -11.16
C VAL A 31 0.59 4.94 -11.00
N GLY A 32 1.62 4.92 -10.15
CA GLY A 32 2.47 6.09 -9.88
C GLY A 32 1.81 7.10 -8.94
N GLY A 33 2.62 7.98 -8.35
CA GLY A 33 2.16 8.87 -7.28
C GLY A 33 1.03 9.80 -7.68
N GLY A 34 1.13 10.47 -8.83
CA GLY A 34 0.11 11.44 -9.26
C GLY A 34 -1.28 10.81 -9.49
N VAL A 35 -1.34 9.65 -10.15
CA VAL A 35 -2.60 8.93 -10.35
C VAL A 35 -3.12 8.33 -9.04
N ALA A 36 -2.22 7.81 -8.20
CA ALA A 36 -2.57 7.30 -6.87
C ALA A 36 -3.18 8.39 -5.97
N LEU A 37 -2.70 9.64 -6.06
CA LEU A 37 -3.27 10.76 -5.31
C LEU A 37 -4.69 11.10 -5.77
N ILE A 38 -4.93 11.14 -7.09
CA ILE A 38 -6.28 11.37 -7.64
C ILE A 38 -7.23 10.26 -7.21
N LEU A 39 -6.81 8.99 -7.34
CA LEU A 39 -7.62 7.86 -6.89
C LEU A 39 -7.88 7.89 -5.39
N ALA A 40 -6.91 8.30 -4.57
CA ALA A 40 -7.10 8.41 -3.14
C ALA A 40 -8.12 9.49 -2.74
N LEU A 41 -8.23 10.57 -3.52
CA LEU A 41 -9.22 11.64 -3.30
C LEU A 41 -10.65 11.22 -3.66
N PHE A 42 -10.83 10.52 -4.79
CA PHE A 42 -12.18 10.18 -5.30
C PHE A 42 -12.66 8.79 -4.90
N VAL A 43 -11.75 7.83 -4.75
CA VAL A 43 -12.04 6.41 -4.48
C VAL A 43 -11.11 5.84 -3.40
N GLY A 44 -10.93 6.59 -2.30
CA GLY A 44 -10.04 6.23 -1.19
C GLY A 44 -10.26 4.84 -0.59
N PHE A 45 -11.48 4.29 -0.66
CA PHE A 45 -11.79 2.93 -0.19
C PHE A 45 -11.26 1.81 -1.11
N VAL A 46 -10.93 2.12 -2.37
CA VAL A 46 -10.33 1.19 -3.35
C VAL A 46 -8.80 1.15 -3.22
N MET A 47 -8.19 2.22 -2.73
CA MET A 47 -6.73 2.34 -2.59
C MET A 47 -6.06 1.17 -1.83
N PRO A 48 -6.66 0.61 -0.77
CA PRO A 48 -6.09 -0.54 -0.07
C PRO A 48 -5.93 -1.80 -0.94
N TYR A 49 -6.87 -2.02 -1.85
CA TYR A 49 -6.83 -3.14 -2.80
C TYR A 49 -5.76 -2.90 -3.86
N LEU A 50 -5.72 -1.69 -4.42
CA LEU A 50 -4.74 -1.30 -5.42
C LEU A 50 -3.32 -1.42 -4.87
N THR A 51 -3.08 -0.84 -3.69
CA THR A 51 -1.76 -0.85 -3.05
C THR A 51 -1.28 -2.28 -2.78
N ALA A 52 -2.13 -3.14 -2.21
CA ALA A 52 -1.77 -4.53 -1.97
C ALA A 52 -1.51 -5.31 -3.27
N SER A 53 -2.24 -5.00 -4.35
CA SER A 53 -2.01 -5.57 -5.68
C SER A 53 -0.68 -5.12 -6.29
N GLU A 54 -0.32 -3.85 -6.17
CA GLU A 54 0.97 -3.33 -6.67
C GLU A 54 2.14 -3.93 -5.91
N VAL A 55 2.06 -4.00 -4.58
CA VAL A 55 3.08 -4.68 -3.76
C VAL A 55 3.22 -6.13 -4.19
N GLY A 56 2.13 -6.89 -4.34
CA GLY A 56 2.19 -8.26 -4.87
C GLY A 56 2.80 -8.35 -6.28
N GLY A 57 2.54 -7.35 -7.13
CA GLY A 57 3.14 -7.22 -8.46
C GLY A 57 4.66 -7.08 -8.41
N LEU A 58 5.21 -6.34 -7.45
CA LEU A 58 6.66 -6.21 -7.27
C LEU A 58 7.34 -7.54 -6.98
N TYR A 59 6.73 -8.38 -6.13
CA TYR A 59 7.23 -9.73 -5.84
C TYR A 59 7.16 -10.63 -7.07
N LYS A 60 6.01 -10.65 -7.76
CA LYS A 60 5.82 -11.46 -8.98
C LYS A 60 6.83 -11.13 -10.06
N ARG A 61 7.17 -9.84 -10.25
CA ARG A 61 8.18 -9.40 -11.22
C ARG A 61 9.58 -9.93 -10.94
N ARG A 62 9.87 -10.25 -9.67
CA ARG A 62 11.12 -10.90 -9.25
C ARG A 62 11.03 -12.43 -9.23
N GLY A 63 9.94 -13.01 -9.74
CA GLY A 63 9.67 -14.45 -9.67
C GLY A 63 9.38 -14.97 -8.25
N GLN A 64 9.04 -14.08 -7.31
CA GLN A 64 8.73 -14.45 -5.93
C GLN A 64 7.23 -14.64 -5.74
N GLU A 65 6.84 -15.52 -4.82
CA GLU A 65 5.45 -15.63 -4.41
C GLU A 65 4.98 -14.34 -3.71
N PRO A 66 3.85 -13.75 -4.13
CA PRO A 66 3.37 -12.50 -3.57
C PRO A 66 2.80 -12.73 -2.16
N PRO A 67 3.36 -12.11 -1.11
CA PRO A 67 2.84 -12.26 0.25
C PRO A 67 1.49 -11.53 0.44
N VAL A 68 1.15 -10.61 -0.45
CA VAL A 68 -0.10 -9.84 -0.48
C VAL A 68 -0.62 -9.71 -1.90
N SER A 69 -1.93 -9.51 -2.03
CA SER A 69 -2.65 -9.36 -3.29
C SER A 69 -3.80 -8.37 -3.14
N GLY A 70 -4.50 -8.03 -4.22
CA GLY A 70 -5.69 -7.17 -4.16
C GLY A 70 -6.73 -7.65 -3.14
N LEU A 71 -6.91 -8.96 -2.95
CA LEU A 71 -7.81 -9.53 -1.95
C LEU A 71 -7.40 -9.19 -0.51
N THR A 72 -6.15 -8.84 -0.26
CA THR A 72 -5.71 -8.35 1.05
C THR A 72 -6.48 -7.10 1.43
N GLY A 73 -6.91 -6.27 0.46
CA GLY A 73 -7.80 -5.12 0.65
C GLY A 73 -9.12 -5.45 1.34
N LEU A 74 -9.58 -6.71 1.33
CA LEU A 74 -10.78 -7.15 2.05
C LEU A 74 -10.67 -6.93 3.57
N TRP A 75 -9.44 -7.00 4.11
CA TRP A 75 -9.16 -6.67 5.50
C TRP A 75 -9.42 -5.19 5.78
N TYR A 76 -9.19 -4.29 4.83
CA TYR A 76 -9.54 -2.88 5.01
C TYR A 76 -11.03 -2.64 4.82
N PHE A 77 -11.60 -3.06 3.70
CA PHE A 77 -13.04 -2.97 3.43
C PHE A 77 -13.54 -4.32 2.91
N PRO A 78 -14.57 -4.95 3.49
CA PRO A 78 -15.43 -4.47 4.57
C PRO A 78 -14.83 -4.58 5.98
N GLY A 79 -13.60 -5.08 6.16
CA GLY A 79 -13.02 -5.33 7.50
C GLY A 79 -12.91 -4.11 8.43
N MET A 80 -13.10 -2.88 7.96
CA MET A 80 -13.20 -1.68 8.80
C MET A 80 -14.35 -1.72 9.81
N PHE A 81 -15.43 -2.46 9.51
CA PHE A 81 -16.58 -2.58 10.42
C PHE A 81 -16.24 -3.34 11.71
N ILE A 82 -15.16 -4.11 11.73
CA ILE A 82 -14.68 -4.83 12.92
C ILE A 82 -13.47 -4.13 13.58
N LEU A 83 -13.13 -2.89 13.18
CA LEU A 83 -11.99 -2.04 13.60
C LEU A 83 -10.57 -2.64 13.45
N VAL A 84 -10.41 -3.94 13.67
CA VAL A 84 -9.17 -4.70 13.52
C VAL A 84 -8.77 -4.88 12.06
N GLY A 85 -9.74 -4.92 11.14
CA GLY A 85 -9.47 -5.18 9.73
C GLY A 85 -8.43 -4.25 9.10
N PRO A 86 -8.60 -2.90 9.17
CA PRO A 86 -7.65 -1.94 8.61
C PRO A 86 -6.23 -2.10 9.18
N ILE A 87 -6.11 -2.51 10.45
CA ILE A 87 -4.82 -2.80 11.09
C ILE A 87 -4.19 -4.04 10.45
N VAL A 88 -4.96 -5.12 10.27
CA VAL A 88 -4.48 -6.35 9.61
C VAL A 88 -4.02 -6.05 8.19
N TRP A 89 -4.80 -5.27 7.42
CA TRP A 89 -4.39 -4.83 6.09
C TRP A 89 -3.09 -4.05 6.13
N PHE A 90 -2.99 -3.06 7.02
CA PHE A 90 -1.83 -2.18 7.11
C PHE A 90 -0.56 -2.98 7.43
N VAL A 91 -0.62 -3.87 8.43
CA VAL A 91 0.51 -4.72 8.83
C VAL A 91 0.94 -5.65 7.69
N LYS A 92 0.00 -6.27 6.98
CA LYS A 92 0.33 -7.18 5.87
C LYS A 92 0.95 -6.43 4.69
N THR A 93 0.31 -5.35 4.23
CA THR A 93 0.76 -4.60 3.05
C THR A 93 2.05 -3.84 3.33
N ASN A 94 2.16 -3.11 4.45
CA ASN A 94 3.41 -2.41 4.80
C ASN A 94 4.51 -3.40 5.20
N GLY A 95 4.17 -4.50 5.88
CA GLY A 95 5.17 -5.53 6.20
C GLY A 95 5.74 -6.18 4.93
N ALA A 96 4.91 -6.45 3.93
CA ALA A 96 5.36 -6.93 2.63
C ALA A 96 6.19 -5.89 1.87
N LEU A 97 5.75 -4.63 1.85
CA LEU A 97 6.47 -3.56 1.19
C LEU A 97 7.83 -3.28 1.86
N ASN A 98 7.89 -3.24 3.19
CA ASN A 98 9.15 -3.04 3.93
C ASN A 98 10.12 -4.20 3.68
N ARG A 99 9.67 -5.46 3.80
CA ARG A 99 10.52 -6.62 3.48
C ARG A 99 11.04 -6.59 2.05
N TYR A 100 10.24 -6.07 1.11
CA TYR A 100 10.67 -5.89 -0.27
C TYR A 100 11.84 -4.91 -0.35
N TRP A 101 11.72 -3.73 0.27
CA TRP A 101 12.79 -2.74 0.29
C TRP A 101 14.01 -3.17 1.11
N GLU A 102 13.82 -3.86 2.23
CA GLU A 102 14.89 -4.48 3.02
C GLU A 102 15.69 -5.48 2.17
N SER A 103 15.02 -6.28 1.34
CA SER A 103 15.68 -7.20 0.41
C SER A 103 16.49 -6.50 -0.70
N LEU A 104 16.31 -5.19 -0.87
CA LEU A 104 17.04 -4.33 -1.79
C LEU A 104 18.10 -3.47 -1.07
N GLY A 105 18.28 -3.65 0.24
CA GLY A 105 19.31 -2.96 1.04
C GLY A 105 18.84 -1.71 1.76
N ALA A 106 17.52 -1.43 1.84
CA ALA A 106 17.02 -0.34 2.69
C ALA A 106 17.20 -0.68 4.18
N THR A 107 17.88 0.20 4.93
CA THR A 107 17.98 0.10 6.39
C THR A 107 16.76 0.73 7.07
N ARG A 108 16.32 0.09 8.16
CA ARG A 108 15.19 0.55 8.97
C ARG A 108 15.69 1.62 9.94
N ASP A 109 15.69 2.88 9.52
CA ASP A 109 16.02 4.03 10.38
C ASP A 109 14.84 4.37 11.32
#